data_AF-A0A7S3T3D1-F1
#
_entry.id   AF-A0A7S3T3D1-F1
#
_cell.length_a   1.000
_cell.length_b   1.000
_cell.length_c   1.000
_cell.angle_alpha   90.00
_cell.angle_beta   90.00
_cell.angle_gamma   90.00
#
_symmetry.space_group_name_H-M   'P 1'
#
loop_
_entity.id
_entity.type
_entity.pdbx_description
1 polymer ?
#
loop_
_entity_poly.entity_id
_entity_poly.type
_entity_poly.pdbx_seq_one_letter_code
_entity_poly.pdbx_strand_id
1 'polypeptide(L)'
;SMAPLLESLGVKRVVSRADQARYLNDVLSCSLIVYDLHSADIEEVEMVIKHLKVAKMEHETTFVLVSSVGVWARTKKEYVPIENDEEEEEPAEEEDGAPREVKKRPMELTDAELDRRVPLAACESWKYLETLALSLSQSREKLRPHVVAAGVLYGNGEETFN
;
A
#
# COMPACT_ATOMS: atom_id res chain seq x y z
N SER A 1 -13.96 24.29 -22.66
CA SER A 1 -12.97 24.83 -21.71
C SER A 1 -12.92 23.88 -20.52
N MET A 2 -11.74 23.47 -20.07
CA MET A 2 -11.57 22.52 -18.94
C MET A 2 -11.72 23.21 -17.57
N ALA A 3 -11.66 24.55 -17.53
CA ALA A 3 -11.68 25.34 -16.30
C ALA A 3 -12.95 25.17 -15.44
N PRO A 4 -14.19 25.15 -15.99
CA PRO A 4 -15.40 25.03 -15.18
C PRO A 4 -15.50 23.67 -14.46
N LEU A 5 -15.01 22.60 -15.09
CA LEU A 5 -14.98 21.26 -14.52
C LEU A 5 -14.01 21.21 -13.33
N LEU A 6 -12.80 21.75 -13.50
CA LEU A 6 -11.78 21.78 -12.45
C LEU A 6 -12.26 22.56 -11.22
N GLU A 7 -12.92 23.69 -11.44
CA GLU A 7 -13.49 24.51 -10.36
C GLU A 7 -14.60 23.76 -9.60
N SER A 8 -15.46 23.02 -10.30
CA SER A 8 -16.50 22.19 -9.68
C SER A 8 -15.94 21.02 -8.86
N LEU A 9 -14.74 20.54 -9.20
CA LEU A 9 -14.00 19.50 -8.45
C LEU A 9 -13.17 20.08 -7.29
N GLY A 10 -13.25 21.39 -7.04
CA GLY A 10 -12.47 22.07 -6.00
C GLY A 10 -10.98 22.23 -6.33
N VAL A 11 -10.59 22.02 -7.60
CA VAL A 11 -9.20 22.14 -8.03
C VAL A 11 -8.81 23.62 -8.13
N LYS A 12 -7.97 24.06 -7.19
CA LYS A 12 -7.52 25.47 -7.11
C LYS A 12 -6.39 25.82 -8.07
N ARG A 13 -5.55 24.84 -8.41
CA ARG A 13 -4.34 25.05 -9.22
C ARG A 13 -3.94 23.78 -9.93
N VAL A 14 -3.62 23.90 -11.22
CA VAL A 14 -2.95 22.86 -12.01
C VAL A 14 -1.52 23.31 -12.23
N VAL A 15 -0.56 22.45 -11.86
CA VAL A 15 0.88 22.72 -11.99
C VAL A 15 1.40 22.00 -13.24
N SER A 16 2.15 22.73 -14.07
CA SER A 16 2.83 22.13 -15.22
C SER A 16 4.06 21.36 -14.76
N ARG A 17 4.28 20.19 -15.35
CA ARG A 17 5.45 19.34 -15.11
C ARG A 17 6.66 19.70 -15.99
N ALA A 18 6.51 20.64 -16.92
CA ALA A 18 7.56 21.00 -17.89
C ALA A 18 8.79 21.66 -17.24
N ASP A 19 8.58 22.44 -16.16
CA ASP A 19 9.65 22.99 -15.35
C ASP A 19 9.81 22.12 -14.11
N GLN A 20 10.78 21.20 -14.17
CA GLN A 20 11.03 20.22 -13.11
C GLN A 20 11.40 20.87 -11.77
N ALA A 21 12.18 21.95 -11.78
CA ALA A 21 12.60 22.61 -10.54
C ALA A 21 11.42 23.28 -9.85
N ARG A 22 10.58 23.99 -10.62
CA ARG A 22 9.37 24.60 -10.09
C ARG A 22 8.38 23.55 -9.61
N TYR A 23 8.20 22.47 -10.38
CA TYR A 23 7.34 21.36 -10.01
C TYR A 23 7.73 20.73 -8.68
N LEU A 24 9.03 20.41 -8.49
CA LEU A 24 9.51 19.83 -7.24
C LEU A 24 9.32 20.78 -6.06
N ASN A 25 9.56 22.09 -6.23
CA ASN A 25 9.27 23.08 -5.18
C ASN A 25 7.77 23.14 -4.84
N ASP A 26 6.89 23.07 -5.84
CA ASP A 26 5.45 23.00 -5.61
C ASP A 26 5.07 21.73 -4.83
N VAL A 27 5.68 20.57 -5.15
CA VAL A 27 5.48 19.31 -4.40
C VAL A 27 5.93 19.46 -2.93
N LEU A 28 7.10 20.07 -2.69
CA LEU A 28 7.60 20.28 -1.33
C LEU A 28 6.73 21.23 -0.50
N SER A 29 5.95 22.09 -1.14
CA SER A 29 5.02 23.00 -0.45
C SER A 29 3.75 22.31 0.05
N CYS A 30 3.47 21.08 -0.39
CA CYS A 30 2.27 20.34 -0.01
C CYS A 30 2.40 19.76 1.40
N SER A 31 1.31 19.75 2.18
CA SER A 31 1.20 18.99 3.42
C SER A 31 0.74 17.54 3.20
N LEU A 32 0.14 17.28 2.04
CA LEU A 32 -0.29 15.96 1.59
C LEU A 32 0.07 15.79 0.11
N ILE A 33 0.77 14.71 -0.20
CA ILE A 33 1.16 14.31 -1.55
C ILE A 33 0.58 12.92 -1.78
N VAL A 34 -0.20 12.74 -2.85
CA VAL A 34 -0.81 11.45 -3.19
C VAL A 34 -0.42 11.08 -4.61
N TYR A 35 0.16 9.89 -4.79
CA TYR A 35 0.39 9.29 -6.10
C TYR A 35 -0.40 8.00 -6.22
N ASP A 36 -1.13 7.87 -7.32
CA ASP A 36 -1.82 6.65 -7.70
C ASP A 36 -1.05 5.93 -8.80
N LEU A 37 -0.38 4.83 -8.47
CA LEU A 37 0.41 4.05 -9.41
C LEU A 37 -0.41 3.45 -10.56
N HIS A 38 -1.75 3.36 -10.42
CA HIS A 38 -2.61 2.92 -11.52
C HIS A 38 -2.69 3.94 -12.67
N SER A 39 -2.36 5.21 -12.41
CA SER A 39 -2.43 6.30 -13.38
C SER A 39 -1.17 7.16 -13.47
N ALA A 40 -0.25 7.04 -12.52
CA ALA A 40 0.97 7.82 -12.46
C ALA A 40 2.06 7.29 -13.39
N ASP A 41 2.97 8.18 -13.75
CA ASP A 41 4.23 7.83 -14.41
C ASP A 41 5.23 7.33 -13.37
N ILE A 42 5.79 6.14 -13.58
CA ILE A 42 6.67 5.46 -12.63
C ILE A 42 8.00 6.21 -12.43
N GLU A 43 8.57 6.75 -13.51
CA GLU A 43 9.85 7.46 -13.46
C GLU A 43 9.71 8.79 -12.71
N GLU A 44 8.57 9.47 -12.92
CA GLU A 44 8.22 10.68 -12.19
C GLU A 44 8.07 10.42 -10.69
N VAL A 45 7.32 9.38 -10.32
CA VAL A 45 7.13 9.02 -8.91
C VAL A 45 8.46 8.70 -8.26
N GLU A 46 9.32 7.94 -8.95
CA GLU A 46 10.68 7.62 -8.47
C GLU A 46 11.50 8.89 -8.22
N MET A 47 11.49 9.82 -9.17
CA MET A 47 12.20 11.09 -9.09
C MET A 47 11.72 11.91 -7.88
N VAL A 48 10.40 11.99 -7.67
CA VAL A 48 9.80 12.73 -6.54
C VAL A 48 10.18 12.09 -5.21
N ILE A 49 10.10 10.75 -5.08
CA ILE A 49 10.49 10.07 -3.85
C ILE A 49 11.98 10.30 -3.56
N LYS A 50 12.85 10.20 -4.57
CA LYS A 50 14.29 10.49 -4.42
C LYS A 50 14.54 11.93 -3.99
N HIS A 51 13.77 12.88 -4.53
CA HIS A 51 13.89 14.28 -4.13
C HIS A 51 13.44 14.50 -2.68
N LEU A 52 12.31 13.93 -2.27
CA LEU A 52 11.80 13.99 -0.89
C LEU A 52 12.81 13.43 0.14
N LYS A 53 13.55 12.40 -0.26
CA LYS A 53 14.61 11.77 0.57
C LYS A 53 15.73 12.74 0.91
N VAL A 54 16.12 13.64 0.00
CA VAL A 54 17.28 14.53 0.15
C VAL A 54 16.94 15.99 0.43
N ALA A 55 15.73 16.44 0.13
CA ALA A 55 15.30 17.83 0.30
C ALA A 55 15.34 18.29 1.77
N LYS A 56 14.90 19.50 2.11
CA LYS A 56 14.65 19.90 3.50
C LYS A 56 13.17 20.17 3.67
N MET A 57 12.52 19.51 4.64
CA MET A 57 11.10 19.71 4.89
C MET A 57 10.89 20.89 5.84
N GLU A 58 10.12 21.88 5.39
CA GLU A 58 9.81 23.07 6.19
C GLU A 58 8.68 22.77 7.20
N HIS A 59 7.68 22.03 6.75
CA HIS A 59 6.50 21.58 7.51
C HIS A 59 6.34 20.06 7.48
N GLU A 60 5.44 19.55 8.31
CA GLU A 60 5.06 18.15 8.28
C GLU A 60 4.31 17.82 6.98
N THR A 61 4.74 16.77 6.31
CA THR A 61 4.18 16.31 5.05
C THR A 61 3.82 14.85 5.12
N THR A 62 2.63 14.49 4.65
CA THR A 62 2.20 13.10 4.46
C THR A 62 2.37 12.74 2.99
N PHE A 63 3.05 11.63 2.72
CA PHE A 63 3.21 11.10 1.36
C PHE A 63 2.46 9.77 1.27
N VAL A 64 1.47 9.68 0.39
CA VAL A 64 0.66 8.49 0.18
C VAL A 64 0.93 7.94 -1.21
N LEU A 65 1.37 6.69 -1.28
CA LEU A 65 1.52 5.94 -2.50
C LEU A 65 0.41 4.90 -2.59
N VAL A 66 -0.54 5.12 -3.50
CA VAL A 66 -1.59 4.15 -3.82
C VAL A 66 -1.03 3.15 -4.82
N SER A 67 -1.00 1.89 -4.42
CA SER A 67 -0.42 0.75 -5.14
C SER A 67 -1.47 -0.33 -5.41
N SER A 68 -1.03 -1.58 -5.63
CA SER A 68 -1.85 -2.73 -5.97
C SER A 68 -1.52 -3.93 -5.09
N VAL A 69 -2.55 -4.70 -4.73
CA VAL A 69 -2.41 -6.00 -4.06
C VAL A 69 -1.60 -7.01 -4.88
N GLY A 70 -1.40 -6.75 -6.18
CA GLY A 70 -0.54 -7.54 -7.06
C GLY A 70 0.91 -7.64 -6.60
N VAL A 71 1.38 -6.76 -5.71
CA VAL A 71 2.73 -6.86 -5.11
C VAL A 71 2.91 -8.07 -4.18
N TRP A 72 1.82 -8.72 -3.79
CA TRP A 72 1.80 -9.95 -2.98
C TRP A 72 1.41 -11.21 -3.74
N ALA A 73 1.07 -11.11 -5.02
CA ALA A 73 0.33 -12.18 -5.71
C ALA A 73 1.05 -13.53 -5.75
N ARG A 74 2.39 -13.54 -5.72
CA ARG A 74 3.21 -14.75 -5.73
C ARG A 74 3.80 -15.08 -4.35
N THR A 75 3.46 -14.32 -3.31
CA THR A 75 3.90 -14.59 -1.94
C THR A 75 3.34 -15.94 -1.49
N LYS A 76 4.21 -16.79 -0.93
CA LYS A 76 3.80 -18.12 -0.44
C LYS A 76 2.81 -17.95 0.71
N LYS A 77 1.66 -18.62 0.61
CA LYS A 77 0.64 -18.66 1.66
C LYS A 77 0.98 -19.75 2.67
N GLU A 78 0.93 -19.39 3.94
CA GLU A 78 0.97 -20.32 5.07
C GLU A 78 -0.43 -20.44 5.67
N TYR A 79 -0.70 -21.53 6.38
CA TYR A 79 -2.04 -21.85 6.90
C TYR A 79 -1.92 -22.26 8.36
N VAL A 80 -2.75 -21.68 9.20
CA VAL A 80 -2.85 -21.95 10.63
C VAL A 80 -4.19 -22.66 10.93
N PRO A 81 -4.22 -23.59 11.91
CA PRO A 81 -5.47 -24.14 12.40
C PRO A 81 -6.42 -23.04 12.90
N ILE A 82 -7.72 -23.24 12.73
CA ILE A 82 -8.73 -22.35 13.32
C ILE A 82 -8.95 -22.83 14.77
N GLU A 83 -8.61 -22.00 15.76
CA GLU A 83 -8.67 -22.38 17.18
C GLU A 83 -10.09 -22.40 17.79
N ASN A 84 -11.16 -22.22 16.99
CA ASN A 84 -12.56 -22.19 17.45
C ASN A 84 -13.49 -23.11 16.62
N ASP A 85 -13.22 -24.41 16.57
CA ASP A 85 -14.21 -25.43 16.10
C ASP A 85 -15.06 -25.96 17.31
N GLU A 86 -15.32 -25.12 18.34
CA GLU A 86 -16.11 -25.51 19.55
C GLU A 86 -17.57 -25.00 19.59
N GLU A 87 -18.08 -24.28 18.58
CA GLU A 87 -19.49 -23.86 18.57
C GLU A 87 -20.18 -24.13 17.22
N GLU A 88 -20.47 -25.40 16.96
CA GLU A 88 -21.67 -25.89 16.23
C GLU A 88 -21.70 -27.44 16.29
N GLU A 89 -21.76 -28.02 17.49
CA GLU A 89 -22.19 -29.41 17.65
C GLU A 89 -23.74 -29.44 17.67
N GLU A 90 -24.37 -29.66 16.51
CA GLU A 90 -25.63 -30.41 16.51
C GLU A 90 -25.31 -31.88 16.83
N PRO A 91 -26.03 -32.55 17.75
CA PRO A 91 -25.69 -33.92 18.14
C PRO A 91 -26.04 -34.88 17.00
N ALA A 92 -25.03 -35.29 16.23
CA ALA A 92 -25.12 -36.41 15.30
C ALA A 92 -24.48 -37.65 15.95
N GLU A 93 -25.29 -38.70 16.08
CA GLU A 93 -24.92 -40.01 16.62
C GLU A 93 -23.72 -40.63 15.88
N GLU A 94 -22.91 -41.37 16.64
CA GLU A 94 -21.66 -42.02 16.23
C GLU A 94 -21.83 -42.99 15.05
N GLU A 95 -20.99 -42.88 14.02
CA GLU A 95 -20.27 -44.04 13.46
C GLU A 95 -19.13 -43.64 12.51
N ASP A 96 -18.02 -44.37 12.66
CA ASP A 96 -16.84 -44.52 11.79
C ASP A 96 -15.64 -43.56 11.95
N GLY A 97 -14.49 -44.17 12.23
CA GLY A 97 -13.24 -43.55 12.68
C GLY A 97 -12.41 -42.89 11.58
N ALA A 98 -12.96 -41.91 10.88
CA ALA A 98 -12.19 -41.02 10.02
C ALA A 98 -11.52 -39.90 10.85
N PRO A 99 -10.24 -39.56 10.63
CA PRO A 99 -9.62 -38.42 11.31
C PRO A 99 -10.40 -37.13 10.98
N ARG A 100 -10.86 -36.41 12.01
CA ARG A 100 -11.50 -35.09 11.84
C ARG A 100 -10.53 -34.17 11.08
N GLU A 101 -10.91 -33.73 9.88
CA GLU A 101 -10.11 -32.77 9.10
C GLU A 101 -10.10 -31.42 9.81
N VAL A 102 -8.96 -31.03 10.39
CA VAL A 102 -8.78 -29.72 11.03
C VAL A 102 -8.90 -28.63 9.95
N LYS A 103 -9.95 -27.79 10.05
CA LYS A 103 -10.10 -26.62 9.19
C LYS A 103 -8.93 -25.67 9.41
N LYS A 104 -8.35 -25.17 8.31
CA LYS A 104 -7.22 -24.23 8.33
C LYS A 104 -7.62 -22.91 7.69
N ARG A 105 -7.17 -21.81 8.25
CA ARG A 105 -7.23 -20.48 7.64
C ARG A 105 -5.83 -20.02 7.24
N PRO A 106 -5.68 -19.16 6.22
CA PRO A 106 -4.37 -18.58 5.92
C PRO A 106 -3.80 -17.82 7.12
N MET A 107 -2.48 -17.82 7.23
CA MET A 107 -1.76 -17.05 8.21
C MET A 107 -1.87 -15.57 7.90
N GLU A 108 -2.08 -14.83 8.97
CA GLU A 108 -2.12 -13.39 9.03
C GLU A 108 -0.75 -12.80 8.68
N LEU A 109 -0.68 -11.92 7.68
CA LEU A 109 0.55 -11.24 7.29
C LEU A 109 0.54 -9.82 7.86
N THR A 110 1.67 -9.39 8.38
CA THR A 110 1.86 -8.09 9.02
C THR A 110 2.92 -7.26 8.29
N ASP A 111 3.06 -6.00 8.69
CA ASP A 111 4.13 -5.13 8.19
C ASP A 111 5.55 -5.72 8.41
N ALA A 112 5.73 -6.61 9.39
CA ALA A 112 6.99 -7.31 9.61
C ALA A 112 7.37 -8.27 8.45
N GLU A 113 6.40 -8.64 7.61
CA GLU A 113 6.56 -9.62 6.53
C GLU A 113 6.63 -8.99 5.15
N LEU A 114 6.71 -7.66 5.06
CA LEU A 114 6.82 -6.91 3.79
C LEU A 114 7.97 -7.39 2.90
N ASP A 115 9.06 -7.91 3.47
CA ASP A 115 10.20 -8.44 2.71
C ASP A 115 9.91 -9.77 1.99
N ARG A 116 8.95 -10.55 2.50
CA ARG A 116 8.52 -11.84 1.90
C ARG A 116 7.70 -11.64 0.63
N ARG A 117 7.29 -10.41 0.32
CA ARG A 117 6.47 -10.08 -0.84
C ARG A 117 7.08 -10.57 -2.14
N VAL A 118 6.29 -11.30 -2.93
CA VAL A 118 6.68 -11.64 -4.29
C VAL A 118 5.62 -11.07 -5.24
N PRO A 119 5.96 -10.00 -6.01
CA PRO A 119 5.00 -9.32 -6.86
C PRO A 119 4.72 -10.13 -8.13
N LEU A 120 3.60 -9.87 -8.81
CA LEU A 120 3.49 -10.20 -10.24
C LEU A 120 4.59 -9.47 -11.02
N ALA A 121 4.99 -10.01 -12.17
CA ALA A 121 5.96 -9.35 -13.05
C ALA A 121 5.55 -7.90 -13.40
N ALA A 122 4.25 -7.67 -13.65
CA ALA A 122 3.71 -6.35 -13.92
C ALA A 122 3.76 -5.36 -12.74
N CYS A 123 3.98 -5.84 -11.51
CA CYS A 123 4.01 -5.05 -10.28
C CYS A 123 5.41 -4.98 -9.65
N GLU A 124 6.46 -5.43 -10.35
CA GLU A 124 7.84 -5.40 -9.83
C GLU A 124 8.33 -3.97 -9.59
N SER A 125 8.07 -3.06 -10.54
CA SER A 125 8.39 -1.64 -10.38
C SER A 125 7.59 -0.99 -9.25
N TRP A 126 6.38 -1.46 -8.98
CA TRP A 126 5.54 -0.94 -7.91
C TRP A 126 6.11 -1.32 -6.55
N LYS A 127 6.46 -2.61 -6.36
CA LYS A 127 7.16 -3.06 -5.14
C LYS A 127 8.44 -2.25 -4.92
N TYR A 128 9.20 -1.96 -5.97
CA TYR A 128 10.38 -1.11 -5.88
C TYR A 128 10.06 0.29 -5.34
N LEU A 129 9.06 0.97 -5.90
CA LEU A 129 8.65 2.30 -5.45
C LEU A 129 8.10 2.30 -4.02
N GLU A 130 7.36 1.25 -3.62
CA GLU A 130 6.88 1.08 -2.26
C GLU A 130 8.04 0.96 -1.27
N THR A 131 9.04 0.12 -1.55
CA THR A 131 10.24 -0.01 -0.72
C THR A 131 10.97 1.34 -0.62
N LEU A 132 11.07 2.07 -1.74
CA LEU A 132 11.70 3.38 -1.75
C LEU A 132 10.92 4.39 -0.89
N ALA A 133 9.59 4.43 -1.00
CA ALA A 133 8.71 5.31 -0.23
C ALA A 133 8.78 5.00 1.28
N LEU A 134 8.71 3.71 1.66
CA LEU A 134 8.81 3.30 3.06
C LEU A 134 10.19 3.63 3.66
N SER A 135 11.26 3.65 2.85
CA SER A 135 12.59 4.06 3.34
C SER A 135 12.67 5.54 3.76
N LEU A 136 11.68 6.36 3.41
CA LEU A 136 11.63 7.77 3.81
C LEU A 136 11.39 7.92 5.32
N SER A 137 10.63 7.02 5.94
CA SER A 137 10.25 7.12 7.37
C SER A 137 11.46 7.03 8.30
N GLN A 138 12.45 6.23 7.92
CA GLN A 138 13.67 6.01 8.69
C GLN A 138 14.60 7.22 8.71
N SER A 139 14.46 8.13 7.74
CA SER A 139 15.44 9.19 7.49
C SER A 139 14.91 10.60 7.79
N ARG A 140 13.62 10.76 8.11
CA ARG A 140 12.94 12.08 8.06
C ARG A 140 11.83 12.25 9.12
N GLU A 141 12.06 13.08 10.12
CA GLU A 141 11.09 13.35 11.20
C GLU A 141 9.79 14.03 10.71
N LYS A 142 9.86 14.89 9.68
CA LYS A 142 8.73 15.67 9.16
C LYS A 142 8.02 15.04 7.96
N LEU A 143 8.39 13.83 7.57
CA LEU A 143 7.79 13.15 6.40
C LEU A 143 7.20 11.82 6.85
N ARG A 144 5.88 11.66 6.68
CA ARG A 144 5.15 10.43 6.99
C ARG A 144 4.77 9.72 5.70
N PRO A 145 5.55 8.73 5.23
CA PRO A 145 5.18 7.94 4.06
C PRO A 145 4.18 6.84 4.44
N HIS A 146 3.20 6.63 3.58
CA HIS A 146 2.24 5.53 3.64
C HIS A 146 2.14 4.87 2.27
N VAL A 147 2.07 3.54 2.26
CA VAL A 147 1.75 2.75 1.07
C VAL A 147 0.38 2.12 1.31
N VAL A 148 -0.55 2.35 0.40
CA VAL A 148 -1.92 1.85 0.49
C VAL A 148 -2.22 1.06 -0.78
N ALA A 149 -2.86 -0.10 -0.70
CA ALA A 149 -3.44 -0.74 -1.88
C ALA A 149 -4.94 -0.53 -1.89
N ALA A 150 -5.47 -0.07 -3.03
CA ALA A 150 -6.90 0.08 -3.20
C ALA A 150 -7.56 -1.30 -3.41
N GLY A 151 -8.60 -1.59 -2.62
CA GLY A 151 -9.67 -2.49 -3.04
C GLY A 151 -9.66 -3.95 -2.56
N VAL A 152 -8.74 -4.40 -1.70
CA VAL A 152 -8.88 -5.71 -1.03
C VAL A 152 -8.26 -5.66 0.36
N LEU A 153 -8.91 -6.29 1.34
CA LEU A 153 -8.23 -6.74 2.55
C LEU A 153 -7.08 -7.63 2.10
N TYR A 154 -5.85 -7.26 2.43
CA TYR A 154 -4.74 -8.14 2.13
C TYR A 154 -4.98 -9.50 2.81
N GLY A 155 -4.72 -10.55 2.05
CA GLY A 155 -5.54 -11.76 2.08
C GLY A 155 -5.61 -12.43 3.44
N ASN A 156 -6.82 -12.74 3.92
CA ASN A 156 -7.01 -13.74 4.97
C ASN A 156 -6.11 -13.55 6.22
N GLY A 157 -6.01 -12.32 6.71
CA GLY A 157 -5.47 -12.04 8.05
C GLY A 157 -4.53 -10.85 8.22
N GLU A 158 -4.75 -9.69 7.61
CA GLU A 158 -3.91 -8.52 7.96
C GLU A 158 -4.65 -7.55 8.88
N GLU A 159 -3.94 -6.90 9.81
CA GLU A 159 -4.49 -5.95 10.77
C GLU A 159 -4.91 -4.65 10.05
N THR A 160 -6.08 -4.10 10.38
CA THR A 160 -6.57 -2.84 9.80
C THR A 160 -5.60 -1.69 10.11
N PHE A 161 -5.24 -0.90 9.08
CA PHE A 161 -4.45 0.32 9.22
C PHE A 161 -5.04 1.23 10.31
N ASN A 162 -4.31 1.42 11.42
CA ASN A 162 -4.61 2.38 12.49
C ASN A 162 -3.90 3.72 12.25
#